data_AF-A0AAW4BHP1-F1
#
_entry.id   AF-A0AAW4BHP1-F1
#
_cell.length_a   1.000
_cell.length_b   1.000
_cell.length_c   1.000
_cell.angle_alpha   90.00
_cell.angle_beta   90.00
_cell.angle_gamma   90.00
#
_symmetry.space_group_name_H-M   'P 1'
#
loop_
_entity.id
_entity.type
_entity.pdbx_description
1 polymer ?
#
loop_
_entity_poly.entity_id
_entity_poly.type
_entity_poly.pdbx_seq_one_letter_code
_entity_poly.pdbx_strand_id
1 'polypeptide(L)'
;KYPEYVRKAIYTTNAIEAVHRQFRKLTKTKGGFPNENSLLKLLYAGILNASKKWTMPIQNWNMTLSQLAIHFEGRLDDVLDI
;
A
#
# COMPACT_ATOMS: atom_id res chain seq x y z
N LYS A 1 7.21 22.65 3.38
CA LYS A 1 5.84 22.29 2.93
C LYS A 1 5.34 21.04 3.64
N TYR A 2 6.05 19.90 3.59
CA TYR A 2 5.64 18.69 4.33
C TYR A 2 6.59 18.36 5.49
N PRO A 3 6.07 18.17 6.72
CA PRO A 3 6.86 17.69 7.85
C PRO A 3 7.52 16.32 7.58
N GLU A 4 8.53 15.99 8.38
CA GLU A 4 9.29 14.74 8.21
C GLU A 4 8.43 13.48 8.27
N TYR A 5 7.47 13.42 9.19
CA TYR A 5 6.56 12.27 9.32
C TYR A 5 5.67 12.09 8.08
N VAL A 6 5.19 13.18 7.47
CA VAL A 6 4.42 13.14 6.22
C VAL A 6 5.28 12.60 5.07
N ARG A 7 6.51 13.11 4.95
CA ARG A 7 7.46 12.62 3.94
C ARG A 7 7.73 11.14 4.14
N LYS A 8 7.99 10.71 5.37
CA LYS A 8 8.27 9.31 5.71
C LYS A 8 7.12 8.39 5.32
N ALA A 9 5.88 8.76 5.59
CA ALA A 9 4.72 7.98 5.16
C ALA A 9 4.65 7.81 3.62
N ILE A 10 5.13 8.78 2.85
CA ILE A 10 5.11 8.75 1.38
C ILE A 10 6.32 8.00 0.79
N TYR A 11 7.53 8.33 1.23
CA TYR A 11 8.76 7.83 0.59
C TYR A 11 9.14 6.43 1.05
N THR A 12 8.57 5.89 2.14
CA THR A 12 8.92 4.53 2.57
C THR A 12 8.44 3.53 1.52
N THR A 13 9.38 2.99 0.74
CA THR A 13 9.11 1.98 -0.28
C THR A 13 8.82 0.60 0.30
N ASN A 14 8.99 0.41 1.61
CA ASN A 14 8.78 -0.86 2.32
C ASN A 14 7.46 -1.56 1.96
N ALA A 15 6.35 -0.81 1.83
CA ALA A 15 5.05 -1.38 1.46
C ALA A 15 5.06 -1.93 0.02
N ILE A 16 5.59 -1.16 -0.93
CA ILE A 16 5.70 -1.55 -2.35
C ILE A 16 6.70 -2.70 -2.51
N GLU A 17 7.86 -2.62 -1.86
CA GLU A 17 8.88 -3.66 -1.87
C GLU A 17 8.39 -4.97 -1.26
N ALA A 18 7.60 -4.90 -0.18
CA ALA A 18 6.98 -6.08 0.41
C ALA A 18 6.04 -6.78 -0.59
N VAL A 19 5.20 -6.02 -1.32
CA VAL A 19 4.33 -6.57 -2.38
C VAL A 19 5.17 -7.19 -3.51
N HIS A 20 6.16 -6.46 -4.03
CA HIS A 20 7.05 -6.96 -5.08
C HIS A 20 7.79 -8.24 -4.66
N ARG A 21 8.25 -8.31 -3.41
CA ARG A 21 8.88 -9.51 -2.85
C ARG A 21 7.92 -10.70 -2.87
N GLN A 22 6.65 -10.50 -2.51
CA GLN A 22 5.65 -11.58 -2.58
C GLN A 22 5.41 -12.03 -4.01
N PHE A 23 5.31 -11.10 -4.97
CA PHE A 23 5.12 -11.44 -6.37
C PHE A 23 6.30 -12.25 -6.92
N ARG A 24 7.54 -11.79 -6.70
CA ARG A 24 8.74 -12.55 -7.08
C ARG A 24 8.76 -13.94 -6.44
N LYS A 25 8.35 -14.05 -5.17
CA LYS A 25 8.28 -15.35 -4.48
C LYS A 25 7.25 -16.29 -5.13
N LEU A 26 6.10 -15.79 -5.57
CA LEU A 26 5.04 -16.57 -6.20
C LEU A 26 5.40 -16.99 -7.63
N THR A 27 6.12 -16.14 -8.36
CA THR A 27 6.47 -16.39 -9.76
C THR A 27 7.78 -17.16 -9.94
N LYS A 28 8.72 -17.11 -8.98
CA LYS A 28 10.06 -17.73 -9.12
C LYS A 28 10.07 -19.22 -9.43
N THR A 29 9.03 -19.96 -9.02
CA THR A 29 8.95 -21.43 -9.22
C THR A 29 8.12 -21.82 -10.45
N LYS A 30 7.55 -20.85 -11.16
CA LYS A 30 6.75 -21.08 -12.37
C LYS A 30 7.63 -20.84 -13.58
N GLY A 31 7.91 -21.89 -14.37
CA GLY A 31 8.66 -21.78 -15.63
C GLY A 31 7.92 -20.99 -16.73
N GLY A 32 6.60 -20.86 -16.61
CA GLY A 32 5.74 -20.09 -17.52
C GLY A 32 4.29 -20.11 -17.07
N PHE A 33 3.47 -19.24 -17.66
CA PHE A 33 2.02 -19.16 -17.41
C PHE A 33 1.25 -19.54 -18.68
N PRO A 34 0.19 -20.38 -18.59
CA PRO A 34 -0.60 -20.77 -19.76
C PRO A 34 -1.30 -19.61 -20.49
N ASN A 35 -1.64 -18.55 -19.77
CA ASN A 35 -2.20 -17.30 -20.30
C ASN A 35 -2.11 -16.17 -19.25
N GLU A 36 -2.37 -14.93 -19.66
CA GLU A 36 -2.32 -13.75 -18.78
C GLU A 36 -3.29 -13.87 -17.58
N ASN A 37 -4.50 -14.39 -17.81
CA ASN A 37 -5.50 -14.57 -16.74
C ASN A 37 -5.00 -15.49 -15.62
N SER A 38 -4.22 -16.52 -15.95
CA SER A 38 -3.65 -17.43 -14.95
C SER A 38 -2.61 -16.73 -14.07
N LEU A 39 -1.82 -15.82 -14.64
CA LEU A 39 -0.89 -14.97 -13.90
C LEU A 39 -1.65 -14.01 -12.99
N LEU A 40 -2.65 -13.29 -13.52
CA LEU A 40 -3.47 -12.34 -12.75
C LEU A 40 -4.16 -13.01 -11.57
N LYS A 41 -4.76 -14.19 -11.75
CA LYS A 41 -5.38 -14.97 -10.66
C LYS A 41 -4.38 -15.34 -9.58
N LEU A 42 -3.16 -15.75 -9.94
CA LEU A 42 -2.11 -16.07 -8.97
C LEU A 42 -1.69 -14.83 -8.16
N LEU A 43 -1.45 -13.70 -8.84
CA LEU A 43 -1.09 -12.44 -8.18
C LEU A 43 -2.20 -11.96 -7.26
N TYR A 44 -3.45 -12.00 -7.72
CA TYR A 44 -4.63 -11.65 -6.91
C TYR A 44 -4.72 -12.49 -5.64
N ALA A 45 -4.61 -13.81 -5.75
CA ALA A 45 -4.59 -14.69 -4.57
C ALA A 45 -3.41 -14.39 -3.63
N GLY A 46 -2.26 -14.01 -4.20
CA GLY A 46 -1.09 -13.54 -3.46
C GLY A 46 -1.37 -12.29 -2.63
N ILE A 47 -1.97 -11.26 -3.25
CA ILE A 47 -2.36 -10.03 -2.57
C ILE A 47 -3.38 -10.33 -1.48
N LEU A 48 -4.40 -11.15 -1.78
CA LEU A 48 -5.47 -11.48 -0.83
C LEU A 48 -4.94 -12.19 0.42
N ASN A 49 -3.86 -12.95 0.30
CA ASN A 49 -3.19 -13.54 1.46
C ASN A 49 -2.23 -12.57 2.17
N ALA A 50 -1.60 -11.65 1.43
CA ALA A 50 -0.74 -10.62 2.01
C ALA A 50 -1.56 -9.58 2.80
N SER A 51 -2.72 -9.17 2.30
CA SER A 51 -3.59 -8.17 2.91
C SER A 51 -4.12 -8.60 4.28
N LYS A 52 -4.33 -9.90 4.49
CA LYS A 52 -4.67 -10.48 5.81
C LYS A 52 -3.64 -10.15 6.90
N LYS A 53 -2.40 -9.84 6.51
CA LYS A 53 -1.30 -9.49 7.44
C LYS A 53 -1.09 -7.98 7.57
N TRP A 54 -1.80 -7.16 6.81
CA TRP A 54 -1.72 -5.69 6.89
C TRP A 54 -2.58 -5.16 8.02
N THR A 55 -2.30 -5.59 9.24
CA THR A 55 -3.05 -5.20 10.45
C THR A 55 -2.40 -4.03 11.19
N MET A 56 -1.12 -3.76 10.93
CA MET A 56 -0.40 -2.68 11.60
C MET A 56 -0.72 -1.33 10.95
N PRO A 57 -1.12 -0.31 11.74
CA PRO A 57 -1.34 1.04 11.24
C PRO A 57 -0.01 1.69 10.82
N ILE A 58 -0.11 2.66 9.90
CA ILE A 58 1.03 3.48 9.49
C ILE A 58 1.49 4.33 10.68
N GLN A 59 2.80 4.37 10.92
CA GLN A 59 3.38 5.17 11.99
C GLN A 59 3.04 6.65 11.78
N ASN A 60 2.55 7.34 12.83
CA ASN A 60 2.17 8.75 12.82
C ASN A 60 1.08 9.10 11.78
N TRP A 61 0.21 8.15 11.44
CA TRP A 61 -0.84 8.37 10.44
C TRP A 61 -1.79 9.51 10.80
N ASN A 62 -2.26 9.59 12.05
CA ASN A 62 -3.19 10.64 12.48
C ASN A 62 -2.59 12.04 12.29
N MET A 63 -1.34 12.25 12.71
CA MET A 63 -0.63 13.52 12.50
C MET A 63 -0.44 13.82 11.01
N THR A 64 -0.13 12.80 10.21
CA THR A 64 0.03 12.92 8.76
C THR A 64 -1.28 13.35 8.12
N LEU A 65 -2.39 12.73 8.52
CA LEU A 65 -3.74 13.03 8.03
C LEU A 65 -4.15 14.47 8.39
N SER A 66 -3.94 14.90 9.64
CA SER A 66 -4.24 16.29 10.05
C SER A 66 -3.45 17.32 9.24
N GLN A 67 -2.16 17.06 8.96
CA GLN A 67 -1.39 17.95 8.09
C GLN A 67 -1.89 17.96 6.65
N LEU A 68 -2.29 16.81 6.12
CA LEU A 68 -2.83 16.72 4.78
C LEU A 68 -4.19 17.46 4.68
N ALA A 69 -5.04 17.37 5.70
CA ALA A 69 -6.30 18.11 5.76
C ALA A 69 -6.08 19.63 5.76
N ILE A 70 -5.13 20.12 6.57
CA ILE A 70 -4.76 21.55 6.58
C ILE A 70 -4.16 21.98 5.24
N HIS A 71 -3.29 21.16 4.66
CA HIS A 71 -2.59 21.49 3.42
C HIS A 71 -3.51 21.44 2.18
N PHE A 72 -4.56 20.62 2.24
CA PHE A 72 -5.54 20.42 1.18
C PHE A 72 -6.97 20.65 1.70
N GLU A 73 -7.22 21.88 2.14
CA GLU A 73 -8.51 22.33 2.68
C GLU A 73 -9.68 22.00 1.73
N GLY A 74 -10.80 21.53 2.29
CA GLY A 74 -12.01 21.17 1.55
C GLY A 74 -11.97 19.85 0.77
N ARG A 75 -10.81 19.16 0.71
CA ARG A 75 -10.69 17.89 -0.06
C ARG A 75 -11.06 16.64 0.72
N LEU A 76 -11.05 16.71 2.04
CA LEU A 76 -11.26 15.56 2.92
C LEU A 76 -12.55 15.65 3.72
N ASP A 77 -13.29 16.75 3.62
CA ASP A 77 -14.49 17.05 4.40
C ASP A 77 -15.61 16.02 4.18
N ASP A 78 -15.70 15.43 2.98
CA ASP A 78 -16.69 14.37 2.67
C ASP A 78 -16.32 12.99 3.26
N VAL A 79 -15.10 12.83 3.74
CA VAL A 79 -14.52 11.53 4.15
C VAL A 79 -14.12 11.53 5.63
N LEU A 80 -13.78 12.69 6.15
CA LEU A 80 -13.52 12.92 7.56
C LEU A 80 -14.81 13.49 8.17
N ASP A 81 -15.51 12.68 8.96
CA ASP A 81 -16.51 13.19 9.88
C ASP A 81 -15.79 14.04 10.94
N ILE A 82 -15.59 15.33 10.65
CA ILE A 82 -15.08 16.34 11.59
C ILE A 82 -16.27 17.01 12.27
#